data_AF-A0A484UMV8-F1
#
_entry.id   AF-A0A484UMV8-F1
#
_cell.length_a   1.000
_cell.length_b   1.000
_cell.length_c   1.000
_cell.angle_alpha   90.00
_cell.angle_beta   90.00
_cell.angle_gamma   90.00
#
_symmetry.space_group_name_H-M   'P 1'
#
loop_
_entity.id
_entity.type
_entity.pdbx_description
1 polymer ?
#
loop_
_entity_poly.entity_id
_entity_poly.type
_entity_poly.pdbx_seq_one_letter_code
_entity_poly.pdbx_strand_id
1 'polypeptide(L)'
;MPLAESSITVHDVTAFWQAQPFDLELLTVNGRTLEGNCDLCFLKPQGQRLALIKAKPATAEWWIRMESLNLASKPSGARFRADGPSYADLAQFAANQGDLFDPIEEALGCFCGD
;
A
#
# COMPACT_ATOMS: atom_id res chain seq x y z
N MET A 1 -21.85 7.59 -15.93
CA MET A 1 -20.47 7.92 -15.51
C MET A 1 -19.69 8.34 -16.77
N PRO A 2 -19.31 9.63 -16.94
CA PRO A 2 -19.00 10.22 -18.25
C PRO A 2 -17.90 9.52 -19.07
N LEU A 3 -16.82 9.06 -18.41
CA LEU A 3 -15.74 8.34 -19.10
C LEU A 3 -16.18 6.98 -19.62
N ALA A 4 -17.00 6.24 -18.86
CA ALA A 4 -17.52 4.94 -19.30
C ALA A 4 -18.57 5.10 -20.42
N GLU A 5 -19.41 6.13 -20.36
CA GLU A 5 -20.34 6.48 -21.45
C GLU A 5 -19.60 6.80 -22.75
N SER A 6 -18.39 7.36 -22.63
CA SER A 6 -17.50 7.66 -23.76
C SER A 6 -16.57 6.50 -24.13
N SER A 7 -16.72 5.31 -23.51
CA SER A 7 -15.84 4.14 -23.71
C SER A 7 -14.35 4.40 -23.45
N ILE A 8 -14.03 5.39 -22.63
CA ILE A 8 -12.65 5.73 -22.25
C ILE A 8 -12.12 4.71 -21.23
N THR A 9 -10.94 4.17 -21.52
CA THR A 9 -10.26 3.17 -20.72
C THR A 9 -9.15 3.78 -19.87
N VAL A 10 -8.56 2.99 -18.97
CA VAL A 10 -7.38 3.40 -18.20
C VAL A 10 -6.16 3.67 -19.09
N HIS A 11 -6.08 3.03 -20.26
CA HIS A 11 -5.00 3.25 -21.22
C HIS A 11 -5.11 4.62 -21.87
N ASP A 12 -6.32 5.06 -22.21
CA ASP A 12 -6.57 6.39 -22.78
C ASP A 12 -6.21 7.50 -21.79
N VAL A 13 -6.56 7.33 -20.52
CA VAL A 13 -6.18 8.27 -19.45
C VAL A 13 -4.66 8.29 -19.26
N THR A 14 -4.00 7.13 -19.32
CA THR A 14 -2.54 7.04 -19.23
C THR A 14 -1.86 7.76 -20.39
N ALA A 15 -2.34 7.54 -21.63
CA ALA A 15 -1.81 8.19 -22.83
C ALA A 15 -1.99 9.72 -22.79
N PHE A 16 -3.13 10.21 -22.27
CA PHE A 16 -3.36 11.64 -22.06
C PHE A 16 -2.30 12.26 -21.14
N TRP A 17 -2.00 11.62 -20.01
CA TRP A 17 -1.01 12.12 -19.05
C TRP A 17 0.42 12.06 -19.61
N GLN A 18 0.77 11.00 -20.36
CA GLN A 18 2.07 10.88 -21.01
C GLN A 18 2.32 11.92 -22.10
N ALA A 19 1.26 12.48 -22.70
CA ALA A 19 1.37 13.51 -23.73
C ALA A 19 1.54 14.94 -23.16
N GLN A 20 1.49 15.12 -21.83
CA GLN A 20 1.67 16.43 -21.21
C GLN A 20 3.14 16.86 -21.26
N PRO A 21 3.45 18.17 -21.29
CA PRO A 21 4.82 18.66 -21.28
C PRO A 21 5.51 18.58 -19.90
N PHE A 22 4.90 17.86 -18.95
CA PHE A 22 5.37 17.65 -17.60
C PHE A 22 4.99 16.24 -17.11
N ASP A 23 5.69 15.77 -16.08
CA ASP A 23 5.38 14.52 -15.37
C ASP A 23 4.87 14.86 -13.96
N LEU A 24 3.91 14.08 -13.47
CA LEU A 24 3.39 14.20 -12.10
C LEU A 24 4.26 13.47 -11.07
N GLU A 25 5.26 12.72 -11.53
CA GLU A 25 6.17 11.92 -10.73
C GLU A 25 5.45 10.90 -9.82
N LEU A 26 4.32 10.37 -10.31
CA LEU A 26 3.50 9.39 -9.59
C LEU A 26 3.83 7.97 -10.00
N LEU A 27 4.09 7.10 -9.01
CA LEU A 27 4.35 5.69 -9.25
C LEU A 27 3.08 5.01 -9.81
N THR A 28 3.16 4.59 -11.08
CA THR A 28 2.06 3.96 -11.81
C THR A 28 2.38 2.51 -12.12
N VAL A 29 1.51 1.59 -11.73
CA VAL A 29 1.61 0.14 -12.03
C VAL A 29 0.36 -0.28 -12.79
N ASN A 30 0.53 -0.83 -13.99
CA ASN A 30 -0.56 -1.24 -14.88
C ASN A 30 -1.62 -0.13 -15.12
N GLY A 31 -1.15 1.10 -15.37
CA GLY A 31 -2.00 2.27 -15.61
C GLY A 31 -2.71 2.82 -14.36
N ARG A 32 -2.37 2.35 -13.16
CA ARG A 32 -2.97 2.82 -11.90
C ARG A 32 -1.91 3.34 -10.95
N THR A 33 -2.16 4.50 -10.35
CA THR A 33 -1.28 5.09 -9.35
C THR A 33 -1.40 4.36 -8.01
N LEU A 34 -0.27 3.96 -7.42
CA LEU A 34 -0.27 3.28 -6.12
C LEU A 34 -0.57 4.24 -4.97
N GLU A 35 -0.11 5.47 -5.04
CA GLU A 35 -0.35 6.48 -3.99
C GLU A 35 -1.76 7.05 -4.10
N GLY A 36 -2.25 7.33 -5.31
CA GLY A 36 -3.61 7.88 -5.51
C GLY A 36 -3.80 9.21 -4.77
N ASN A 37 -4.97 9.42 -4.15
CA ASN A 37 -5.33 10.65 -3.46
C ASN A 37 -4.93 10.70 -1.97
N CYS A 38 -4.57 9.55 -1.39
CA CYS A 38 -4.35 9.37 0.04
C CYS A 38 -3.36 8.24 0.22
N ASP A 39 -2.37 8.37 1.10
CA ASP A 39 -1.27 7.42 1.27
C ASP A 39 -1.75 6.03 1.72
N LEU A 40 -2.24 5.89 2.94
CA LEU A 40 -2.54 4.60 3.55
C LEU A 40 -4.02 4.41 3.84
N CYS A 41 -4.90 5.15 3.15
CA CYS A 41 -6.36 5.05 3.32
C CYS A 41 -6.85 3.59 3.46
N PHE A 42 -7.66 3.34 4.48
CA PHE A 42 -8.02 1.99 4.94
C PHE A 42 -8.80 1.12 3.93
N LEU A 43 -9.34 1.74 2.87
CA LEU A 43 -9.96 1.03 1.73
C LEU A 43 -8.95 0.50 0.71
N LYS A 44 -7.69 0.96 0.74
CA LYS A 44 -6.64 0.35 -0.07
C LYS A 44 -6.43 -1.10 0.34
N PRO A 45 -6.23 -2.03 -0.63
CA PRO A 45 -5.84 -3.40 -0.34
C PRO A 45 -4.66 -3.45 0.63
N GLN A 46 -4.63 -4.44 1.52
CA GLN A 46 -3.57 -4.59 2.52
C GLN A 46 -2.17 -4.63 1.88
N GLY A 47 -2.00 -5.37 0.79
CA GLY A 47 -0.71 -5.45 0.08
C GLY A 47 -0.22 -4.09 -0.44
N GLN A 48 -1.13 -3.22 -0.88
CA GLN A 48 -0.78 -1.88 -1.33
C GLN A 48 -0.36 -0.98 -0.15
N ARG A 49 -1.04 -1.09 1.00
CA ARG A 49 -0.61 -0.38 2.22
C ARG A 49 0.76 -0.86 2.69
N LEU A 50 1.03 -2.17 2.69
CA LEU A 50 2.34 -2.73 3.02
C LEU A 50 3.44 -2.22 2.07
N ALA A 51 3.19 -2.23 0.75
CA ALA A 51 4.15 -1.73 -0.23
C ALA A 51 4.48 -0.24 -0.02
N LEU A 52 3.47 0.59 0.26
CA LEU A 52 3.65 2.02 0.52
C LEU A 52 4.41 2.27 1.84
N ILE A 53 4.12 1.51 2.90
CA ILE A 53 4.86 1.60 4.16
C ILE A 53 6.32 1.15 3.97
N LYS A 54 6.56 0.07 3.22
CA LYS A 54 7.93 -0.39 2.90
C LYS A 54 8.71 0.67 2.12
N ALA A 55 8.06 1.35 1.16
CA ALA A 55 8.69 2.41 0.37
C ALA A 55 8.96 3.69 1.18
N LYS A 56 8.03 4.09 2.07
CA LYS A 56 8.15 5.29 2.89
C LYS A 56 7.57 5.06 4.30
N PRO A 57 8.36 4.48 5.23
CA PRO A 57 7.88 4.07 6.56
C PRO A 57 7.24 5.20 7.37
N ALA A 58 7.74 6.43 7.24
CA ALA A 58 7.22 7.62 7.92
C ALA A 58 5.73 7.89 7.63
N THR A 59 5.19 7.41 6.50
CA THR A 59 3.76 7.55 6.20
C THR A 59 2.87 6.86 7.25
N ALA A 60 3.35 5.79 7.89
CA ALA A 60 2.56 5.06 8.90
C ALA A 60 2.43 5.81 10.23
N GLU A 61 3.32 6.75 10.55
CA GLU A 61 3.41 7.38 11.87
C GLU A 61 2.12 8.08 12.29
N TRP A 62 1.53 8.87 11.38
CA TRP A 62 0.27 9.54 11.65
C TRP A 62 -0.85 8.53 11.91
N TRP A 63 -0.96 7.50 11.09
CA TRP A 63 -2.01 6.49 11.21
C TRP A 63 -1.89 5.68 12.51
N ILE A 64 -0.66 5.29 12.88
CA ILE A 64 -0.36 4.61 14.15
C ILE A 64 -0.79 5.49 15.32
N ARG A 65 -0.37 6.77 15.31
CA ARG A 65 -0.75 7.73 16.35
C ARG A 65 -2.26 7.84 16.45
N MET A 66 -2.97 7.98 15.33
CA MET A 66 -4.42 8.14 15.35
C MET A 66 -5.14 6.91 15.91
N GLU A 67 -4.69 5.69 15.59
CA GLU A 67 -5.25 4.48 16.21
C GLU A 67 -4.92 4.39 17.71
N SER A 68 -3.78 4.93 18.16
CA SER A 68 -3.38 4.87 19.58
C SER A 68 -4.11 5.88 20.48
N LEU A 69 -4.75 6.91 19.92
CA LEU A 69 -5.46 7.92 20.72
C LEU A 69 -6.71 7.36 21.43
N ASN A 70 -7.18 6.15 21.06
CA ASN A 70 -8.33 5.49 21.67
C ASN A 70 -9.59 6.36 21.77
N LEU A 71 -9.80 7.24 20.79
CA LEU A 71 -10.92 8.19 20.76
C LEU A 71 -12.27 7.56 20.42
N ALA A 72 -12.29 6.25 20.13
CA ALA A 72 -13.52 5.60 19.73
C ALA A 72 -14.35 5.18 20.94
N SER A 73 -15.65 5.47 20.88
CA SER A 73 -16.63 5.04 21.88
C SER A 73 -17.06 3.58 21.72
N LYS A 74 -16.61 2.90 20.66
CA LYS A 74 -16.95 1.50 20.36
C LYS A 74 -16.04 0.53 21.14
N PRO A 75 -16.56 -0.62 21.64
CA PRO A 75 -15.75 -1.62 22.35
C PRO A 75 -14.60 -2.20 21.52
N SER A 76 -14.69 -2.17 20.18
CA SER A 76 -13.65 -2.66 19.27
C SER A 76 -12.44 -1.71 19.10
N GLY A 77 -12.39 -0.60 19.83
CA GLY A 77 -11.24 0.32 19.86
C GLY A 77 -11.16 1.29 18.67
N ALA A 78 -10.13 2.13 18.63
CA ALA A 78 -9.99 3.22 17.66
C ALA A 78 -9.36 2.81 16.31
N ARG A 79 -9.81 1.69 15.77
CA ARG A 79 -9.32 1.13 14.49
C ARG A 79 -10.00 1.78 13.28
N PHE A 80 -9.21 2.14 12.26
CA PHE A 80 -9.73 2.59 10.97
C PHE A 80 -10.37 1.44 10.18
N ARG A 81 -9.76 0.24 10.25
CA ARG A 81 -10.30 -0.98 9.65
C ARG A 81 -10.49 -2.05 10.74
N ALA A 82 -11.72 -2.57 10.84
CA ALA A 82 -12.08 -3.51 11.90
C ALA A 82 -11.72 -4.97 11.58
N ASP A 83 -11.67 -5.31 10.29
CA ASP A 83 -11.44 -6.66 9.76
C ASP A 83 -9.99 -6.87 9.31
N GLY A 84 -9.01 -6.30 10.02
CA GLY A 84 -7.61 -6.40 9.64
C GLY A 84 -6.58 -5.90 10.66
N PRO A 85 -5.29 -5.98 10.29
CA PRO A 85 -4.18 -5.55 11.15
C PRO A 85 -4.14 -4.04 11.37
N SER A 86 -3.40 -3.64 12.40
CA SER A 86 -3.17 -2.23 12.78
C SER A 86 -2.33 -1.54 11.75
N TYR A 87 -2.28 -0.21 11.78
CA TYR A 87 -1.15 0.47 11.17
C TYR A 87 0.18 0.14 11.87
N ALA A 88 0.17 -0.12 13.18
CA ALA A 88 1.34 -0.59 13.93
C ALA A 88 1.83 -1.97 13.44
N ASP A 89 0.94 -2.96 13.42
CA ASP A 89 1.19 -4.28 12.84
C ASP A 89 1.65 -4.18 11.38
N LEU A 90 1.00 -3.36 10.54
CA LEU A 90 1.40 -3.18 9.15
C LEU A 90 2.81 -2.62 9.02
N ALA A 91 3.20 -1.67 9.88
CA ALA A 91 4.57 -1.16 9.92
C ALA A 91 5.57 -2.23 10.36
N GLN A 92 5.22 -3.03 11.37
CA GLN A 92 6.04 -4.15 11.80
C GLN A 92 6.18 -5.21 10.70
N PHE A 93 5.08 -5.55 10.01
CA PHE A 93 5.10 -6.50 8.89
C PHE A 93 5.95 -5.98 7.74
N ALA A 94 5.80 -4.70 7.37
CA ALA A 94 6.60 -4.10 6.30
C ALA A 94 8.10 -4.05 6.64
N ALA A 95 8.46 -3.90 7.91
CA ALA A 95 9.85 -3.90 8.37
C ALA A 95 10.45 -5.32 8.44
N ASN A 96 9.65 -6.31 8.83
CA ASN A 96 10.13 -7.68 9.09
C ASN A 96 9.96 -8.63 7.89
N GLN A 97 9.13 -8.28 6.91
CA GLN A 97 8.94 -9.10 5.72
C GLN A 97 10.15 -8.97 4.78
N GLY A 98 11.03 -9.96 4.86
CA GLY A 98 12.13 -10.17 3.92
C GLY A 98 11.64 -10.37 2.50
N ASP A 99 12.53 -10.12 1.53
CA ASP A 99 12.25 -10.49 0.14
C ASP A 99 12.33 -12.01 0.00
N LEU A 100 11.34 -12.62 -0.67
CA LEU A 100 11.34 -14.06 -0.92
C LEU A 100 12.53 -14.47 -1.81
N PHE A 101 13.06 -13.54 -2.60
CA PHE A 101 14.19 -13.75 -3.49
C PHE A 101 15.39 -12.88 -3.10
N ASP A 102 15.67 -12.75 -1.80
CA ASP A 102 16.86 -12.05 -1.34
C ASP A 102 18.12 -12.78 -1.86
N PRO A 103 18.90 -12.17 -2.78
CA PRO A 103 20.09 -12.80 -3.34
C PRO A 103 21.22 -12.98 -2.31
N ILE A 104 21.08 -12.40 -1.12
CA ILE A 104 22.00 -12.53 0.01
C ILE A 104 21.56 -13.68 0.94
N GLU A 105 20.30 -14.10 0.93
CA GLU A 105 19.88 -15.29 1.67
C GLU A 105 20.48 -16.53 1.00
N GLU A 106 21.45 -17.12 1.68
CA GLU A 106 22.02 -18.42 1.35
C GLU A 106 20.89 -19.44 1.28
N ALA A 107 20.77 -20.14 0.15
CA ALA A 107 19.73 -21.13 -0.08
C ALA A 107 19.71 -22.11 1.10
N LEU A 108 18.62 -22.06 1.88
CA LEU A 108 18.36 -22.98 2.99
C LEU A 108 18.63 -24.41 2.51
N GLY A 109 19.69 -25.03 3.03
CA GLY A 109 20.05 -26.40 2.71
C GLY A 109 18.84 -27.30 3.00
N CYS A 110 18.30 -27.92 1.96
CA CYS A 110 17.18 -28.85 2.09
C CYS A 110 17.69 -30.13 2.78
N PHE A 111 17.61 -30.18 4.11
CA PHE A 111 17.94 -31.37 4.92
C PHE A 111 16.77 -32.37 4.97
N CYS A 112 16.19 -32.69 3.81
CA CYS A 112 15.27 -33.82 3.70
C CYS A 112 16.07 -35.09 3.38
N GLY A 113 16.76 -35.66 4.37
CA GLY A 113 17.53 -36.89 4.15
C GLY A 113 18.37 -37.50 5.28
N ASP A 114 18.51 -36.86 6.46
CA ASP A 114 19.20 -37.45 7.62
C ASP A 114 18.20 -37.88 8.71
#